data_AF-A0A959NK96-F1
#
_entry.id   AF-A0A959NK96-F1
#
_cell.length_a   1.000
_cell.length_b   1.000
_cell.length_c   1.000
_cell.angle_alpha   90.00
_cell.angle_beta   90.00
_cell.angle_gamma   90.00
#
_symmetry.space_group_name_H-M   'P 1'
#
loop_
_entity.id
_entity.type
_entity.pdbx_description
1 polymer ?
#
loop_
_entity_poly.entity_id
_entity_poly.type
_entity_poly.pdbx_seq_one_letter_code
_entity_poly.pdbx_strand_id
1 'polypeptide(L)'
;MIFQLKNQNSPIIVAAIHDGHEIRKELKEYLALNEQARLREEDPFTGKWLSISDNTITTETSRFEVDLNRPREKAVYLKPEDSWGLKVWKSELPEEYYKDSIKKFDIFYTELEKQINHLLEKNKYVVVYDLHSYNYKRNGADAPPE
;
A
#
# COMPACT_ATOMS: atom_id res chain seq x y z
N MET A 1 1.66 4.20 -12.51
CA MET A 1 0.88 2.96 -12.76
C MET A 1 0.25 2.56 -11.42
N ILE A 2 -0.92 1.90 -11.30
CA ILE A 2 -1.51 1.67 -9.95
C ILE A 2 -0.64 0.69 -9.14
N PHE A 3 -0.23 -0.40 -9.78
CA PHE A 3 0.70 -1.39 -9.25
C PHE A 3 1.34 -2.13 -10.43
N GLN A 4 2.45 -2.83 -10.17
CA GLN A 4 3.05 -3.75 -11.12
C GLN A 4 2.78 -5.19 -10.68
N LEU A 5 2.36 -6.02 -11.62
CA LEU A 5 2.06 -7.43 -11.43
C LEU A 5 2.85 -8.26 -12.44
N LYS A 6 3.70 -9.18 -11.98
CA LYS A 6 4.41 -10.11 -12.88
C LYS A 6 3.69 -11.46 -12.93
N ASN A 7 3.16 -11.82 -14.09
CA ASN A 7 2.43 -13.08 -14.25
C ASN A 7 3.36 -14.21 -14.69
N GLN A 8 3.96 -14.89 -13.72
CA GLN A 8 4.86 -16.03 -13.93
C GLN A 8 4.30 -17.27 -13.24
N ASN A 9 4.70 -18.46 -13.70
CA ASN A 9 4.15 -19.73 -13.17
C ASN A 9 4.61 -20.07 -11.74
N SER A 10 5.49 -19.28 -11.13
CA SER A 10 5.90 -19.46 -9.72
C SER A 10 4.67 -19.38 -8.80
N PRO A 11 4.43 -20.39 -7.94
CA PRO A 11 3.33 -20.37 -6.96
C PRO A 11 3.60 -19.43 -5.78
N ILE A 12 4.71 -18.68 -5.80
CA ILE A 12 5.10 -17.76 -4.74
C ILE A 12 4.91 -16.32 -5.25
N ILE A 13 3.93 -15.61 -4.70
CA ILE A 13 3.74 -14.17 -4.91
C ILE A 13 4.46 -13.43 -3.79
N VAL A 14 5.18 -12.37 -4.13
CA VAL A 14 5.86 -11.50 -3.16
C VAL A 14 5.42 -10.07 -3.38
N ALA A 15 4.87 -9.46 -2.36
CA ALA A 15 4.30 -8.12 -2.41
C ALA A 15 5.09 -7.14 -1.54
N ALA A 16 5.16 -5.89 -1.98
CA ALA A 16 5.68 -4.76 -1.24
C ALA A 16 4.69 -3.59 -1.41
N ILE A 17 3.51 -3.73 -0.79
CA ILE A 17 2.35 -2.86 -1.05
C ILE A 17 2.43 -1.48 -0.37
N HIS A 18 3.44 -1.26 0.48
CA HIS A 18 3.70 0.02 1.14
C HIS A 18 5.05 0.65 0.76
N ASP A 19 5.71 0.16 -0.31
CA ASP A 19 6.97 0.72 -0.84
C ASP A 19 6.79 2.09 -1.52
N GLY A 20 5.58 2.37 -2.00
CA GLY A 20 5.24 3.57 -2.75
C GLY A 20 5.17 4.84 -1.90
N HIS A 21 5.56 5.97 -2.51
CA HIS A 21 5.52 7.30 -1.88
C HIS A 21 4.65 8.31 -2.67
N GLU A 22 4.17 7.93 -3.86
CA GLU A 22 3.47 8.86 -4.74
C GLU A 22 2.06 9.16 -4.23
N ILE A 23 1.68 10.44 -4.34
CA ILE A 23 0.34 10.93 -4.09
C ILE A 23 -0.13 11.65 -5.36
N ARG A 24 -1.34 11.32 -5.83
CA ARG A 24 -1.97 11.99 -6.97
C ARG A 24 -1.97 13.51 -6.79
N LYS A 25 -1.76 14.24 -7.89
CA LYS A 25 -1.51 15.69 -7.86
C LYS A 25 -2.66 16.45 -7.19
N GLU A 26 -3.89 16.09 -7.53
CA GLU A 26 -5.14 16.65 -7.01
C GLU A 26 -5.32 16.43 -5.50
N LEU A 27 -4.71 15.40 -4.92
CA LEU A 27 -4.78 15.13 -3.47
C LEU A 27 -3.83 15.99 -2.65
N LYS A 28 -2.77 16.54 -3.27
CA LYS A 28 -1.67 17.21 -2.54
C LYS A 28 -2.13 18.47 -1.80
N GLU A 29 -3.14 19.18 -2.30
CA GLU A 29 -3.65 20.37 -1.61
C GLU A 29 -4.39 20.00 -0.32
N TYR A 30 -5.10 18.87 -0.32
CA TYR A 30 -5.84 18.34 0.84
C TYR A 30 -4.94 17.66 1.86
N LEU A 31 -3.78 17.14 1.45
CA LEU A 31 -2.90 16.37 2.33
C LEU A 31 -2.29 17.23 3.44
N ALA A 32 -2.50 16.84 4.70
CA ALA A 32 -1.93 17.49 5.88
C ALA A 32 -0.53 16.98 6.21
N LEU A 33 -0.22 15.73 5.87
CA LEU A 33 1.09 15.13 6.12
C LEU A 33 2.12 15.57 5.08
N ASN A 34 3.28 16.03 5.55
CA ASN A 34 4.43 16.26 4.69
C ASN A 34 5.12 14.93 4.32
N GLU A 35 6.08 14.98 3.40
CA GLU A 35 6.79 13.79 2.91
C GLU A 35 7.48 13.00 4.04
N GLN A 36 8.14 13.70 4.97
CA GLN A 36 8.84 13.06 6.08
C GLN A 36 7.88 12.33 7.04
N ALA A 37 6.72 12.93 7.31
CA ALA A 37 5.70 12.31 8.16
C ALA A 37 5.13 11.04 7.51
N ARG A 38 4.96 11.04 6.18
CA ARG A 38 4.52 9.84 5.45
C ARG A 38 5.58 8.74 5.46
N LEU A 39 6.83 9.09 5.18
CA LEU A 39 7.96 8.13 5.17
C LEU A 39 8.18 7.42 6.52
N ARG A 40 7.64 7.94 7.63
CA ARG A 40 7.71 7.26 8.92
C ARG A 40 6.78 6.06 9.04
N GLU A 41 5.68 6.03 8.30
CA GLU A 41 4.67 4.96 8.34
C GLU A 41 4.53 4.20 7.01
N GLU A 42 5.22 4.65 5.95
CA GLU A 42 5.46 3.86 4.74
C GLU A 42 6.61 2.89 4.94
N ASP A 43 6.77 1.96 3.99
CA ASP A 43 7.72 0.86 4.08
C ASP A 43 8.78 0.98 2.98
N PRO A 44 9.57 2.08 2.94
CA PRO A 44 10.45 2.37 1.82
C PRO A 44 11.51 1.29 1.65
N PHE A 45 11.85 1.02 0.39
CA PHE A 45 12.85 0.03 -0.05
C PHE A 45 12.45 -1.44 0.10
N THR A 46 11.25 -1.75 0.60
CA THR A 46 10.73 -3.14 0.58
C THR A 46 10.61 -3.69 -0.84
N GLY A 47 10.41 -2.83 -1.83
CA GLY A 47 10.43 -3.18 -3.26
C GLY A 47 11.76 -3.79 -3.72
N LYS A 48 12.89 -3.49 -3.04
CA LYS A 48 14.19 -4.09 -3.36
C LYS A 48 14.28 -5.57 -2.99
N TRP A 49 13.41 -6.05 -2.11
CA TRP A 49 13.37 -7.44 -1.68
C TRP A 49 12.54 -8.33 -2.62
N LEU A 50 11.84 -7.73 -3.59
CA LEU A 50 10.98 -8.47 -4.52
C LEU A 50 11.74 -9.46 -5.41
N SER A 51 13.07 -9.37 -5.52
CA SER A 51 13.90 -10.29 -6.28
C SER A 51 13.89 -11.74 -5.77
N ILE A 52 13.24 -12.02 -4.63
CA ILE A 52 13.09 -13.38 -4.11
C ILE A 52 12.07 -14.24 -4.89
N SER A 53 11.25 -13.65 -5.77
CA SER A 53 10.36 -14.38 -6.68
C SER A 53 10.24 -13.68 -8.03
N ASP A 54 9.94 -14.44 -9.07
CA ASP A 54 9.60 -13.91 -10.39
C ASP A 54 8.16 -13.37 -10.46
N ASN A 55 7.33 -13.71 -9.48
CA ASN A 55 5.96 -13.24 -9.34
C ASN A 55 5.86 -12.23 -8.19
N THR A 56 5.75 -10.95 -8.55
CA THR A 56 5.93 -9.82 -7.63
C THR A 56 4.81 -8.79 -7.75
N ILE A 57 4.52 -8.11 -6.64
CA ILE A 57 3.56 -7.01 -6.54
C ILE A 57 4.25 -5.81 -5.90
N THR A 58 4.18 -4.65 -6.53
CA THR A 58 4.61 -3.37 -5.96
C THR A 58 3.65 -2.25 -6.36
N THR A 59 3.56 -1.21 -5.54
CA THR A 59 2.80 0.01 -5.83
C THR A 59 3.71 1.23 -5.75
N GLU A 60 3.50 2.18 -6.65
CA GLU A 60 4.12 3.51 -6.57
C GLU A 60 3.30 4.41 -5.63
N THR A 61 2.02 4.11 -5.44
CA THR A 61 1.06 4.90 -4.64
C THR A 61 1.35 4.71 -3.14
N SER A 62 1.44 5.83 -2.43
CA SER A 62 1.54 5.86 -0.97
C SER A 62 0.30 5.29 -0.30
N ARG A 63 0.51 4.56 0.81
CA ARG A 63 -0.57 4.06 1.68
C ARG A 63 -1.50 5.17 2.20
N PHE A 64 -1.03 6.42 2.23
CA PHE A 64 -1.83 7.57 2.68
C PHE A 64 -2.86 8.04 1.64
N GLU A 65 -2.73 7.62 0.38
CA GLU A 65 -3.78 7.81 -0.62
C GLU A 65 -4.78 6.65 -0.62
N VAL A 66 -4.27 5.42 -0.56
CA VAL A 66 -5.06 4.19 -0.46
C VAL A 66 -4.20 3.08 0.16
N ASP A 67 -4.60 2.58 1.32
CA ASP A 67 -3.95 1.46 2.00
C ASP A 67 -4.55 0.13 1.52
N LEU A 68 -3.76 -0.60 0.74
CA LEU A 68 -4.09 -1.91 0.22
C LEU A 68 -4.05 -3.02 1.29
N ASN A 69 -3.59 -2.75 2.51
CA ASN A 69 -3.58 -3.67 3.65
C ASN A 69 -4.69 -3.35 4.69
N ARG A 70 -5.81 -2.82 4.20
CA ARG A 70 -7.00 -2.52 4.99
C ARG A 70 -8.25 -3.09 4.31
N PRO A 71 -9.31 -3.36 5.09
CA PRO A 71 -10.64 -3.55 4.52
C PRO A 71 -10.99 -2.36 3.62
N ARG A 72 -11.74 -2.61 2.54
CA ARG A 72 -12.09 -1.61 1.51
C ARG A 72 -12.65 -0.31 2.11
N GLU A 73 -13.54 -0.44 3.10
CA GLU A 73 -14.19 0.68 3.80
C GLU A 73 -13.25 1.51 4.69
N LYS A 74 -12.04 1.00 4.95
CA LYS A 74 -10.96 1.67 5.70
C LYS A 74 -9.70 1.89 4.87
N ALA A 75 -9.76 1.67 3.55
CA ALA A 75 -8.61 1.82 2.67
C ALA A 75 -8.19 3.28 2.49
N VAL A 76 -9.08 4.24 2.74
CA VAL A 76 -8.74 5.67 2.82
C VAL A 76 -8.89 6.11 4.26
N TYR A 77 -7.82 6.62 4.86
CA TYR A 77 -7.84 7.11 6.23
C TYR A 77 -8.59 8.43 6.31
N LEU A 78 -9.83 8.43 6.79
CA LEU A 78 -10.66 9.63 6.85
C LEU A 78 -10.54 10.32 8.22
N LYS A 79 -10.25 9.55 9.27
CA LYS A 79 -10.10 10.07 10.64
C LYS A 79 -8.75 9.68 11.24
N PRO A 80 -8.26 10.41 12.26
CA PRO A 80 -7.02 10.05 12.94
C PRO A 80 -7.01 8.63 13.51
N GLU A 81 -8.15 8.12 13.95
CA GLU A 81 -8.27 6.76 14.48
C GLU A 81 -8.01 5.68 13.42
N ASP A 82 -8.10 6.03 12.13
CA ASP A 82 -7.77 5.13 11.02
C ASP A 82 -6.25 5.06 10.75
N SER A 83 -5.46 5.99 11.31
CA SER A 83 -4.05 6.22 10.96
C SER A 83 -3.17 6.58 12.16
N TRP A 84 -3.27 5.79 13.24
CA TRP A 84 -2.41 5.94 14.43
C TRP A 84 -2.43 7.34 15.07
N GLY A 85 -3.56 8.04 14.97
CA GLY A 85 -3.73 9.41 15.47
C GLY A 85 -3.24 10.50 14.53
N LEU A 86 -2.80 10.15 13.30
CA LEU A 86 -2.33 11.13 12.32
C LEU A 86 -3.50 11.84 11.65
N LYS A 87 -3.42 13.17 11.54
CA LYS A 87 -4.33 13.92 10.66
C LYS A 87 -3.81 13.84 9.23
N VAL A 88 -4.41 12.97 8.41
CA VAL A 88 -4.00 12.75 7.01
C VAL A 88 -4.45 13.89 6.09
N TRP A 89 -5.68 14.37 6.24
CA TRP A 89 -6.26 15.42 5.41
C TRP A 89 -6.48 16.71 6.20
N LYS A 90 -6.18 17.87 5.61
CA LYS A 90 -6.37 19.20 6.20
C LYS A 90 -7.85 19.53 6.38
N SER A 91 -8.65 19.13 5.40
CA SER A 91 -10.09 19.27 5.29
C SER A 91 -10.72 17.94 4.86
N GLU A 92 -12.04 17.90 4.82
CA GLU A 92 -12.77 16.77 4.22
C GLU A 92 -12.31 16.57 2.76
N LEU A 93 -12.12 15.30 2.39
CA LEU A 93 -11.72 14.92 1.04
C LEU A 93 -12.97 14.90 0.16
N PRO A 94 -12.97 15.58 -1.01
CA PRO A 94 -14.07 15.50 -1.96
C PRO A 94 -14.45 14.05 -2.32
N GLU A 95 -15.75 13.78 -2.42
CA GLU A 95 -16.28 12.44 -2.65
C GLU A 95 -15.73 11.81 -3.94
N GLU A 96 -15.49 12.61 -4.99
CA GLU A 96 -14.89 12.16 -6.25
C GLU A 96 -13.48 11.58 -6.04
N TYR A 97 -12.64 12.25 -5.25
CA TYR A 97 -11.27 11.83 -5.00
C TYR A 97 -11.20 10.59 -4.11
N TYR A 98 -12.10 10.51 -3.14
CA TYR A 98 -12.31 9.29 -2.35
C TYR A 98 -12.70 8.12 -3.26
N LYS A 99 -13.70 8.30 -4.14
CA LYS A 99 -14.15 7.26 -5.08
C LYS A 99 -13.03 6.80 -6.01
N ASP A 100 -12.18 7.70 -6.46
CA ASP A 100 -11.01 7.33 -7.28
C ASP A 100 -10.01 6.47 -6.51
N SER A 101 -9.71 6.80 -5.24
CA SER A 101 -8.85 5.98 -4.39
C SER A 101 -9.45 4.59 -4.15
N ILE A 102 -10.76 4.51 -3.89
CA ILE A 102 -11.47 3.23 -3.75
C ILE A 102 -11.48 2.45 -5.07
N LYS A 103 -11.61 3.11 -6.22
CA LYS A 103 -11.51 2.45 -7.53
C LYS A 103 -10.13 1.82 -7.74
N LYS A 104 -9.05 2.47 -7.28
CA LYS A 104 -7.70 1.87 -7.30
C LYS A 104 -7.63 0.60 -6.46
N PHE A 105 -8.21 0.62 -5.26
CA PHE A 105 -8.33 -0.55 -4.38
C PHE A 105 -9.07 -1.70 -5.10
N ASP A 106 -10.22 -1.41 -5.69
CA ASP A 106 -11.05 -2.41 -6.38
C ASP A 106 -10.30 -3.03 -7.57
N ILE A 107 -9.59 -2.22 -8.37
CA ILE A 107 -8.76 -2.71 -9.47
C ILE A 107 -7.65 -3.61 -8.96
N PHE A 108 -6.95 -3.22 -7.88
CA PHE A 108 -5.88 -4.02 -7.29
C PHE A 108 -6.38 -5.42 -6.89
N TYR A 109 -7.46 -5.49 -6.10
CA TYR A 109 -7.97 -6.78 -5.64
C TYR A 109 -8.61 -7.61 -6.76
N THR A 110 -9.22 -6.97 -7.77
CA THR A 110 -9.72 -7.67 -8.96
C THR A 110 -8.59 -8.36 -9.73
N GLU A 111 -7.46 -7.68 -9.95
CA GLU A 111 -6.33 -8.26 -10.67
C GLU A 111 -5.56 -9.29 -9.82
N LEU A 112 -5.44 -9.05 -8.51
CA LEU A 112 -4.86 -10.02 -7.57
C LEU A 112 -5.67 -11.33 -7.55
N GLU A 113 -7.00 -11.24 -7.49
CA GLU A 113 -7.89 -12.40 -7.55
C GLU A 113 -7.70 -13.19 -8.85
N LYS A 114 -7.70 -12.51 -10.00
CA LYS A 114 -7.45 -13.15 -11.29
C LYS A 114 -6.10 -13.88 -11.31
N GLN A 115 -5.06 -13.27 -10.76
CA GLN A 115 -3.74 -13.87 -10.71
C GLN A 115 -3.69 -15.10 -9.79
N ILE A 116 -4.24 -14.99 -8.58
CA ILE A 116 -4.28 -16.11 -7.62
C ILE A 116 -5.04 -17.28 -8.23
N ASN A 117 -6.20 -17.03 -8.85
CA ASN A 117 -6.99 -18.06 -9.53
C ASN A 117 -6.19 -18.72 -10.65
N HIS A 118 -5.52 -17.93 -11.49
CA HIS A 118 -4.67 -18.44 -12.56
C HIS A 118 -3.51 -19.34 -12.05
N LEU A 119 -2.91 -18.99 -10.91
CA LEU A 119 -1.85 -19.81 -10.32
C LEU A 119 -2.40 -21.09 -9.71
N LEU A 120 -3.59 -21.06 -9.09
CA LEU A 120 -4.25 -22.23 -8.51
C LEU A 120 -4.74 -23.23 -9.56
N GLU A 121 -5.01 -22.80 -10.80
CA GLU A 121 -5.28 -23.72 -11.92
C GLU A 121 -4.07 -24.61 -12.25
N LYS A 122 -2.86 -24.13 -11.97
CA LYS A 122 -1.60 -24.79 -12.33
C LYS A 122 -0.87 -25.42 -11.14
N ASN A 123 -1.16 -24.94 -9.93
CA ASN A 123 -0.44 -25.28 -8.72
C ASN A 123 -1.44 -25.67 -7.62
N LYS A 124 -1.11 -26.72 -6.85
CA LYS A 124 -1.95 -27.17 -5.73
C LYS A 124 -2.08 -26.12 -4.61
N TYR A 125 -1.05 -25.28 -4.45
CA TYR A 125 -0.97 -24.25 -3.44
C TYR A 125 -0.34 -22.98 -4.02
N VAL A 126 -0.74 -21.83 -3.48
CA VAL A 126 -0.12 -20.53 -3.73
C VAL A 126 0.27 -19.94 -2.38
N VAL A 127 1.48 -19.39 -2.30
CA VAL A 127 2.00 -18.71 -1.10
C VAL A 127 2.15 -17.22 -1.43
N VAL A 128 1.60 -16.37 -0.58
CA VAL A 128 1.74 -14.91 -0.70
C VAL A 128 2.57 -14.40 0.46
N TYR A 129 3.70 -13.77 0.16
CA TYR A 129 4.49 -13.00 1.12
C TYR A 129 4.16 -11.53 0.96
N ASP A 130 3.69 -10.88 2.02
CA ASP A 130 3.54 -9.43 2.07
C ASP A 130 4.68 -8.84 2.89
N LEU A 131 5.61 -8.17 2.21
CA LEU A 131 6.84 -7.68 2.81
C LEU A 131 6.61 -6.27 3.36
N HIS A 132 6.87 -6.14 4.66
CA HIS A 132 6.74 -4.89 5.39
C HIS A 132 8.04 -4.49 6.07
N SER A 133 8.17 -3.19 6.36
CA SER A 133 9.18 -2.63 7.24
C SER A 133 8.55 -1.60 8.16
N TYR A 134 9.18 -1.30 9.29
CA TYR A 134 8.62 -0.36 10.24
C TYR A 134 9.73 0.46 10.90
N ASN A 135 9.34 1.63 11.39
CA ASN A 135 10.22 2.45 12.21
C ASN A 135 10.24 1.92 13.64
N TYR A 136 11.30 1.19 14.01
CA TYR A 136 11.48 0.67 15.37
C TYR A 136 11.57 1.79 16.43
N LYS A 137 11.86 3.04 16.03
CA LYS A 137 11.81 4.22 16.89
C LYS A 137 10.61 5.09 16.55
N ARG A 138 9.43 4.55 16.82
CA ARG A 138 8.14 5.15 16.47
C ARG A 138 7.94 6.54 17.08
N ASN A 139 8.47 6.77 18.28
CA ASN A 139 8.36 8.04 19.00
C ASN A 139 9.38 9.12 18.59
N GLY A 140 10.28 8.83 17.63
CA GLY A 140 11.24 9.79 17.09
C GLY A 140 12.67 9.24 17.00
N ALA A 141 13.54 9.88 16.22
CA ALA A 141 14.89 9.36 15.95
C ALA A 141 15.75 9.17 17.21
N ASP A 142 15.53 10.01 18.23
CA ASP A 142 16.23 9.98 19.51
C ASP A 142 15.48 9.21 20.61
N ALA A 143 14.28 8.68 20.30
CA ALA A 143 13.50 7.89 21.23
C ALA A 143 14.08 6.46 21.37
N PRO A 144 13.81 5.78 22.49
CA PRO A 144 14.08 4.35 22.59
C PRO A 144 13.27 3.56 21.55
N PRO A 145 13.72 2.34 21.20
CA PRO A 145 12.89 1.38 20.50
C PRO A 145 11.54 1.20 21.21
N GLU A 146 10.47 1.09 20.43
CA GLU A 146 9.15 0.64 20.89
C GLU A 146 8.95 -0.85 20.61
#